data_AF-A0A9E6JR22-F1
#
_entry.id   AF-A0A9E6JR22-F1
#
_cell.length_a   1.000
_cell.length_b   1.000
_cell.length_c   1.000
_cell.angle_alpha   90.00
_cell.angle_beta   90.00
_cell.angle_gamma   90.00
#
_symmetry.space_group_name_H-M   'P 1'
#
loop_
_entity.id
_entity.type
_entity.pdbx_description
1 polymer ?
#
loop_
_entity_poly.entity_id
_entity_poly.type
_entity_poly.pdbx_seq_one_letter_code
_entity_poly.pdbx_strand_id
1 'polypeptide(L)'
;MDNKRFYHFYNWLFFCAFLPFIGYIFYRVLPEKIAGFNVTGWAFLLMLLVSAFFFITNKGKLTFPLRYWLPWLLYLGISLAVDFSFFGLQLTLQYMLPIIVGLVASSFTYDKEKLNWLYKRMFQLSIFVVFLFVFGMLFLKGFTPYAALTPMLLSVMAAISIGLFFLSGKVRFLGVYAVLFIIPFVDVTRMAILCFLVILILHFANRNPLSKVAFAVGGVLLALFVFNSEQFQKKTFFEGKG
;
A
#
# COMPACT_ATOMS: atom_id res chain seq x y z
N MET A 1 -13.69 -21.72 11.82
CA MET A 1 -12.35 -21.10 11.98
C MET A 1 -12.37 -20.24 13.23
N ASP A 2 -11.34 -20.32 14.07
CA ASP A 2 -11.26 -19.53 15.30
C ASP A 2 -11.12 -18.03 14.97
N ASN A 3 -12.06 -17.21 15.46
CA ASN A 3 -12.06 -15.76 15.31
C ASN A 3 -10.76 -15.12 15.84
N LYS A 4 -10.11 -15.72 16.85
CA LYS A 4 -8.85 -15.19 17.40
C LYS A 4 -7.73 -15.16 16.36
N ARG A 5 -7.64 -16.19 15.50
CA ARG A 5 -6.59 -16.31 14.49
C ARG A 5 -6.62 -15.17 13.47
N PHE A 6 -7.82 -14.75 13.08
CA PHE A 6 -8.02 -13.58 12.21
C PHE A 6 -7.38 -12.33 12.84
N TYR A 7 -7.76 -12.01 14.09
CA TYR A 7 -7.27 -10.82 14.78
C TYR A 7 -5.76 -10.88 14.99
N HIS A 8 -5.20 -12.04 15.36
CA HIS A 8 -3.76 -12.20 15.51
C HIS A 8 -3.00 -11.96 14.21
N PHE A 9 -3.43 -12.55 13.09
CA PHE A 9 -2.78 -12.35 11.80
C PHE A 9 -2.78 -10.88 11.39
N TYR A 10 -3.93 -10.23 11.45
CA TYR A 10 -4.04 -8.83 11.05
C TYR A 10 -3.34 -7.86 12.02
N ASN A 11 -3.29 -8.15 13.32
CA ASN A 11 -2.48 -7.36 14.25
C ASN A 11 -1.00 -7.42 13.87
N TRP A 12 -0.48 -8.58 13.49
CA TRP A 12 0.89 -8.70 12.97
C TRP A 12 1.06 -7.94 11.65
N LEU A 13 0.08 -7.99 10.75
CA LEU A 13 0.10 -7.23 9.51
C LEU A 13 0.18 -5.72 9.78
N PHE A 14 -0.68 -5.19 10.64
CA PHE A 14 -0.65 -3.77 11.01
C PHE A 14 0.61 -3.39 11.77
N PHE A 15 1.12 -4.26 12.64
CA PHE A 15 2.39 -4.05 13.33
C PHE A 15 3.57 -3.97 12.34
N CYS A 16 3.66 -4.90 11.39
CA CYS A 16 4.70 -4.89 10.37
C CYS A 16 4.54 -3.70 9.41
N ALA A 17 3.31 -3.28 9.10
CA ALA A 17 3.08 -2.06 8.31
C ALA A 17 3.47 -0.78 9.08
N PHE A 18 3.36 -0.79 10.41
CA PHE A 18 3.74 0.31 11.28
C PHE A 18 5.27 0.38 11.51
N LEU A 19 5.95 -0.77 11.56
CA LEU A 19 7.37 -0.86 11.90
C LEU A 19 8.29 0.07 11.10
N PRO A 20 8.17 0.22 9.76
CA PRO A 20 8.95 1.19 8.99
C PRO A 20 8.92 2.60 9.58
N PHE A 21 7.74 3.03 10.02
CA PHE A 21 7.50 4.38 10.54
C PHE A 21 8.06 4.61 11.95
N ILE A 22 8.33 3.55 12.71
CA ILE A 22 8.97 3.65 14.05
C ILE A 22 10.37 4.27 13.93
N GLY A 23 11.13 3.88 12.91
CA GLY A 23 12.47 4.42 12.68
C GLY A 23 12.46 5.94 12.51
N TYR A 24 11.33 6.52 12.09
CA TYR A 24 11.17 7.96 11.97
C TYR A 24 10.95 8.65 13.31
N ILE A 25 10.15 8.05 14.18
CA ILE A 25 9.90 8.57 15.54
C ILE A 25 11.18 8.50 16.38
N PHE A 26 11.90 7.39 16.25
CA PHE A 26 13.07 7.09 17.07
C PHE A 26 14.39 7.22 16.30
N TYR A 27 14.46 8.06 15.26
CA TYR A 27 15.65 8.15 14.39
C TYR A 27 16.95 8.48 15.14
N ARG A 28 16.86 9.13 16.30
CA ARG A 28 18.01 9.46 17.15
C ARG A 28 18.50 8.29 18.00
N VAL A 29 17.65 7.30 18.25
CA VAL A 29 17.89 6.23 19.23
C VAL A 29 18.06 4.88 18.54
N LEU A 30 17.34 4.65 17.44
CA LEU A 30 17.40 3.39 16.71
C LEU A 30 18.58 3.38 15.74
N PRO A 31 19.43 2.33 15.74
CA PRO A 31 20.47 2.19 14.74
C PRO A 31 19.84 2.00 13.35
N GLU A 32 20.50 2.52 12.31
CA GLU A 32 20.02 2.39 10.91
C GLU A 32 19.87 0.94 10.46
N LYS A 33 20.73 0.05 11.00
CA LYS A 33 20.73 -1.39 10.73
C LYS A 33 20.80 -2.17 12.04
N ILE A 34 19.97 -3.20 12.14
CA ILE A 34 19.98 -4.19 13.22
C ILE A 34 20.35 -5.53 12.58
N ALA A 35 21.49 -6.11 12.97
CA ALA A 35 22.05 -7.33 12.37
C ALA A 35 22.13 -7.27 10.82
N GLY A 36 22.53 -6.12 10.27
CA GLY A 36 22.69 -5.93 8.83
C GLY A 36 21.42 -5.57 8.05
N PHE A 37 20.24 -5.68 8.66
CA PHE A 37 18.97 -5.30 8.04
C PHE A 37 18.48 -3.94 8.55
N ASN A 38 17.91 -3.14 7.65
CA ASN A 38 17.14 -1.97 8.06
C ASN A 38 15.78 -2.38 8.66
N VAL A 39 15.10 -1.43 9.30
CA VAL A 39 13.80 -1.67 9.96
C VAL A 39 12.74 -2.19 8.98
N THR A 40 12.74 -1.72 7.73
CA THR A 40 11.83 -2.24 6.69
C THR A 40 12.13 -3.69 6.34
N GLY A 41 13.39 -4.08 6.21
CA GLY A 41 13.81 -5.46 5.99
C GLY A 41 13.29 -6.40 7.10
N TRP A 42 13.39 -5.96 8.35
CA TRP A 42 12.80 -6.69 9.49
C TRP A 42 11.28 -6.78 9.42
N ALA A 43 10.59 -5.71 9.04
CA ALA A 43 9.13 -5.72 8.88
C ALA A 43 8.69 -6.78 7.85
N PHE A 44 9.39 -6.86 6.72
CA PHE A 44 9.11 -7.85 5.69
C PHE A 44 9.41 -9.28 6.15
N LEU A 45 10.57 -9.50 6.79
CA LEU A 45 10.96 -10.83 7.27
C LEU A 45 9.97 -11.35 8.32
N LEU A 46 9.59 -10.50 9.28
CA LEU A 46 8.59 -10.84 10.30
C LEU A 46 7.24 -11.18 9.66
N MET A 47 6.76 -10.36 8.72
CA MET A 47 5.50 -10.64 8.03
C MET A 47 5.56 -11.92 7.22
N LEU A 48 6.71 -12.25 6.61
CA LEU A 48 6.92 -13.50 5.88
C LEU A 48 6.82 -14.71 6.82
N LEU A 49 7.51 -14.67 7.96
CA LEU A 49 7.47 -15.75 8.96
C LEU A 49 6.06 -15.93 9.53
N VAL A 50 5.38 -14.84 9.87
CA VAL A 50 3.98 -14.87 10.33
C VAL A 50 3.08 -15.46 9.25
N SER A 51 3.21 -15.04 8.00
CA SER A 51 2.39 -15.55 6.91
C SER A 51 2.64 -17.03 6.65
N ALA A 52 3.90 -17.48 6.67
CA ALA A 52 4.25 -18.88 6.53
C ALA A 52 3.68 -19.72 7.68
N PHE A 53 3.83 -19.26 8.93
CA PHE A 53 3.26 -19.93 10.10
C PHE A 53 1.73 -20.06 9.98
N PHE A 54 1.04 -18.98 9.65
CA PHE A 54 -0.41 -19.02 9.46
C PHE A 54 -0.82 -19.86 8.27
N PHE A 55 -0.07 -19.85 7.16
CA PHE A 55 -0.35 -20.69 6.01
C PHE A 55 -0.28 -22.18 6.36
N ILE A 56 0.80 -22.62 7.02
CA ILE A 56 1.01 -24.02 7.41
C ILE A 56 -0.02 -24.49 8.44
N THR A 57 -0.36 -23.63 9.41
CA THR A 57 -1.26 -24.01 10.51
C THR A 57 -2.74 -23.88 10.15
N ASN A 58 -3.07 -23.34 8.98
CA ASN A 58 -4.44 -23.02 8.62
C ASN A 58 -5.01 -24.02 7.63
N LYS A 59 -6.01 -24.79 8.08
CA LYS A 59 -6.68 -25.83 7.31
C LYS A 59 -7.93 -25.31 6.56
N GLY A 60 -8.09 -23.99 6.45
CA GLY A 60 -9.21 -23.37 5.74
C GLY A 60 -9.15 -23.62 4.22
N LYS A 61 -10.30 -23.52 3.55
CA LYS A 61 -10.34 -23.57 2.08
C LYS A 61 -9.68 -22.30 1.52
N LEU A 62 -8.62 -22.48 0.74
CA LEU A 62 -7.96 -21.39 0.03
C LEU A 62 -8.85 -20.97 -1.14
N THR A 63 -9.28 -19.70 -1.14
CA THR A 63 -10.08 -19.10 -2.23
C THR A 63 -9.25 -18.14 -3.08
N PHE A 64 -7.96 -17.99 -2.77
CA PHE A 64 -7.06 -17.11 -3.51
C PHE A 64 -6.87 -17.60 -4.95
N PRO A 65 -7.02 -16.74 -5.97
CA PRO A 65 -6.98 -17.15 -7.36
C PRO A 65 -5.53 -17.25 -7.88
N LEU A 66 -4.78 -18.23 -7.35
CA LEU A 66 -3.35 -18.41 -7.59
C LEU A 66 -3.00 -18.50 -9.09
N ARG A 67 -3.91 -19.01 -9.91
CA ARG A 67 -3.73 -19.14 -11.37
C ARG A 67 -3.32 -17.83 -12.07
N TYR A 68 -3.85 -16.69 -11.62
CA TYR A 68 -3.53 -15.39 -12.23
C TYR A 68 -2.16 -14.87 -11.80
N TRP A 69 -1.60 -15.42 -10.72
CA TRP A 69 -0.30 -15.04 -10.18
C TRP A 69 0.83 -15.98 -10.62
N LEU A 70 0.51 -17.15 -11.18
CA LEU A 70 1.50 -18.11 -11.65
C LEU A 70 2.53 -17.53 -12.62
N PRO A 71 2.15 -16.74 -13.66
CA PRO A 71 3.15 -16.15 -14.56
C PRO A 71 4.16 -15.27 -13.83
N TRP A 72 3.70 -14.51 -12.84
CA TRP A 72 4.56 -13.64 -12.02
C TRP A 72 5.47 -14.46 -11.10
N LEU A 73 4.94 -15.51 -10.46
CA LEU A 73 5.73 -16.42 -9.62
C LEU A 73 6.80 -17.14 -10.42
N LEU A 74 6.48 -17.59 -11.64
CA LEU A 74 7.43 -18.22 -12.55
C LEU A 74 8.51 -17.23 -12.98
N TYR A 75 8.13 -16.00 -13.35
CA TYR A 75 9.08 -14.95 -13.69
C TYR A 75 10.08 -14.71 -12.55
N LEU A 76 9.59 -14.49 -11.33
CA LEU A 76 10.45 -14.29 -10.15
C LEU A 76 11.37 -15.49 -9.89
N GLY A 77 10.85 -16.72 -10.01
CA GLY A 77 11.63 -17.94 -9.82
C GLY A 77 12.74 -18.11 -10.87
N ILE A 78 12.44 -17.86 -12.14
CA ILE A 78 13.43 -17.92 -13.23
C ILE A 78 14.49 -16.82 -13.04
N SER A 79 14.07 -15.58 -12.73
CA SER A 79 15.00 -14.48 -12.48
C SER A 79 15.97 -14.80 -11.34
N LEU A 80 15.48 -15.40 -10.25
CA LEU A 80 16.33 -15.83 -9.14
C LEU A 80 17.28 -16.97 -9.51
N ALA A 81 16.85 -17.90 -10.36
CA ALA A 81 17.67 -19.03 -10.79
C ALA A 81 18.79 -18.59 -11.77
N VAL A 82 18.52 -17.60 -12.63
CA VAL A 82 19.50 -17.08 -13.61
C VAL A 82 20.58 -16.25 -12.93
N ASP A 83 20.22 -15.41 -11.95
CA ASP A 83 21.16 -14.53 -11.26
C ASP A 83 21.02 -14.68 -9.73
N PHE A 84 21.44 -15.86 -9.24
CA PHE A 84 21.32 -16.17 -7.83
C PHE A 84 22.28 -15.31 -6.99
N SER A 85 21.69 -14.44 -6.18
CA SER A 85 22.39 -13.64 -5.19
C SER A 85 21.57 -13.54 -3.90
N PHE A 86 22.22 -13.28 -2.78
CA PHE A 86 21.53 -13.08 -1.50
C PHE A 86 20.52 -11.92 -1.58
N PHE A 87 20.89 -10.81 -2.23
CA PHE A 87 19.98 -9.69 -2.46
C PHE A 87 18.83 -10.06 -3.40
N GLY A 88 19.09 -10.82 -4.46
CA GLY A 88 18.07 -11.33 -5.37
C GLY A 88 17.06 -12.23 -4.65
N LEU A 89 17.53 -13.10 -3.75
CA LEU A 89 16.67 -13.94 -2.91
C LEU A 89 15.80 -13.08 -1.98
N GLN A 90 16.41 -12.11 -1.28
CA GLN A 90 15.68 -11.21 -0.39
C GLN A 90 14.58 -10.44 -1.13
N LEU A 91 14.90 -9.88 -2.30
CA LEU A 91 13.95 -9.13 -3.13
C LEU A 91 12.82 -10.03 -3.64
N THR A 92 13.16 -11.25 -4.08
CA THR A 92 12.19 -12.25 -4.55
C THR A 92 11.21 -12.60 -3.44
N LEU A 93 11.69 -12.85 -2.21
CA LEU A 93 10.83 -13.11 -1.06
C LEU A 93 9.94 -11.92 -0.71
N GLN A 94 10.44 -10.69 -0.81
CA GLN A 94 9.63 -9.48 -0.62
C GLN A 94 8.51 -9.36 -1.66
N TYR A 95 8.77 -9.70 -2.92
CA TYR A 95 7.75 -9.70 -3.97
C TYR A 95 6.76 -10.85 -3.88
N MET A 96 7.15 -11.98 -3.31
CA MET A 96 6.23 -13.10 -3.03
C MET A 96 5.36 -12.84 -1.80
N LEU A 97 5.77 -11.96 -0.88
CA LEU A 97 5.07 -11.73 0.38
C LEU A 97 3.59 -11.34 0.20
N PRO A 98 3.19 -10.39 -0.68
CA PRO A 98 1.78 -10.06 -0.89
C PRO A 98 0.94 -11.26 -1.32
N ILE A 99 1.51 -12.19 -2.08
CA ILE A 99 0.83 -13.42 -2.54
C ILE A 99 0.60 -14.36 -1.37
N ILE A 100 1.61 -14.57 -0.51
CA ILE A 100 1.48 -15.42 0.69
C ILE A 100 0.50 -14.80 1.68
N VAL A 101 0.58 -13.48 1.91
CA VAL A 101 -0.39 -12.73 2.73
C VAL A 101 -1.80 -12.89 2.17
N GLY A 102 -1.96 -12.78 0.84
CA GLY A 102 -3.22 -12.97 0.15
C GLY A 102 -3.79 -14.39 0.29
N LEU A 103 -2.94 -15.42 0.19
CA LEU A 103 -3.31 -16.82 0.42
C LEU A 103 -3.86 -17.01 1.83
N VAL A 104 -3.13 -16.53 2.85
CA VAL A 104 -3.56 -16.60 4.24
C VAL A 104 -4.85 -15.81 4.45
N ALA A 105 -4.92 -14.57 3.95
CA ALA A 105 -6.10 -13.72 4.07
C ALA A 105 -7.34 -14.36 3.42
N SER A 106 -7.20 -15.05 2.28
CA SER A 106 -8.29 -15.69 1.55
C SER A 106 -8.94 -16.85 2.30
N SER A 107 -8.23 -17.43 3.27
CA SER A 107 -8.72 -18.56 4.04
C SER A 107 -9.67 -18.13 5.17
N PHE A 108 -9.65 -16.85 5.58
CA PHE A 108 -10.47 -16.34 6.67
C PHE A 108 -11.91 -16.04 6.22
N THR A 109 -12.84 -16.11 7.16
CA THR A 109 -14.21 -15.65 6.97
C THR A 109 -14.37 -14.20 7.42
N TYR A 110 -15.04 -13.41 6.58
CA TYR A 110 -15.26 -11.98 6.80
C TYR A 110 -16.73 -11.73 7.13
N ASP A 111 -16.98 -11.29 8.36
CA ASP A 111 -18.27 -10.77 8.79
C ASP A 111 -18.21 -9.24 8.90
N LYS A 112 -19.36 -8.62 9.13
CA LYS A 112 -19.49 -7.16 9.23
C LYS A 112 -18.62 -6.58 10.35
N GLU A 113 -18.48 -7.29 11.46
CA GLU A 113 -17.69 -6.85 12.61
C GLU A 113 -16.20 -6.79 12.27
N LYS A 114 -15.66 -7.87 11.69
CA LYS A 114 -14.27 -7.97 11.24
C LYS A 114 -13.93 -6.93 10.18
N LEU A 115 -14.82 -6.71 9.21
CA LEU A 115 -14.62 -5.68 8.18
C LEU A 115 -14.58 -4.28 8.80
N ASN A 116 -15.48 -3.97 9.74
CA ASN A 116 -15.48 -2.70 10.46
C ASN A 116 -14.21 -2.54 11.31
N TRP A 117 -13.73 -3.61 11.93
CA TRP A 117 -12.49 -3.62 12.69
C TRP A 117 -11.28 -3.35 11.80
N LEU A 118 -11.16 -4.03 10.65
CA LEU A 118 -10.10 -3.79 9.66
C LEU A 118 -10.11 -2.35 9.16
N TYR A 119 -11.30 -1.81 8.85
CA TYR A 119 -11.47 -0.43 8.43
C TYR A 119 -10.95 0.55 9.49
N LYS A 120 -11.34 0.37 10.76
CA LYS A 120 -10.88 1.22 11.87
C LYS A 120 -9.36 1.17 12.02
N ARG A 121 -8.75 -0.02 11.92
CA ARG A 121 -7.29 -0.19 12.01
C ARG A 121 -6.56 0.46 10.84
N MET A 122 -7.06 0.29 9.62
CA MET A 122 -6.50 0.93 8.43
C MET A 122 -6.63 2.46 8.50
N PHE A 123 -7.77 2.96 8.98
CA PHE A 123 -7.98 4.39 9.20
C PHE A 123 -7.00 4.96 10.24
N GLN A 124 -6.81 4.27 11.37
CA GLN A 124 -5.83 4.65 12.40
C GLN A 124 -4.40 4.70 11.84
N LEU A 125 -3.99 3.66 11.10
CA LEU A 125 -2.67 3.62 10.46
C LEU A 125 -2.52 4.75 9.44
N SER A 126 -3.56 5.02 8.63
CA SER A 126 -3.53 6.09 7.63
C SER A 126 -3.38 7.45 8.29
N ILE A 127 -4.17 7.77 9.32
CA ILE A 127 -4.04 9.01 10.08
C ILE A 127 -2.64 9.14 10.66
N PHE A 128 -2.13 8.07 11.26
CA PHE A 128 -0.79 8.07 11.83
C PHE A 128 0.28 8.39 10.76
N VAL A 129 0.20 7.76 9.59
CA VAL A 129 1.13 8.01 8.48
C VAL A 129 0.99 9.43 7.92
N VAL A 130 -0.23 9.94 7.77
CA VAL A 130 -0.46 11.34 7.37
C VAL A 130 0.12 12.30 8.40
N PHE A 131 -0.08 12.03 9.69
CA PHE A 131 0.49 12.84 10.77
C PHE A 131 2.01 12.87 10.70
N LEU A 132 2.67 11.71 10.53
CA LEU A 132 4.12 11.65 10.37
C LEU A 132 4.60 12.38 9.11
N PHE A 133 3.86 12.28 8.01
CA PHE A 133 4.18 13.00 6.78
C PHE A 133 4.12 14.52 7.00
N VAL A 134 3.04 15.02 7.61
CA VAL A 134 2.88 16.45 7.94
C VAL A 134 3.96 16.91 8.92
N PHE A 135 4.23 16.11 9.95
CA PHE A 135 5.29 16.39 10.92
C PHE A 135 6.66 16.48 10.23
N GLY A 136 6.96 15.56 9.31
CA GLY A 136 8.20 15.58 8.55
C GLY A 136 8.37 16.79 7.65
N MET A 137 7.29 17.16 6.97
CA MET A 137 7.25 18.35 6.14
C MET A 137 7.50 19.62 6.95
N LEU A 138 6.86 19.76 8.11
CA LEU A 138 6.92 20.98 8.93
C LEU A 138 8.20 21.08 9.79
N PHE A 139 8.64 19.98 10.41
CA PHE A 139 9.68 20.01 11.43
C PHE A 139 11.02 19.42 10.99
N LEU A 140 11.05 18.61 9.92
CA LEU A 140 12.26 17.91 9.46
C LEU A 140 12.72 18.39 8.08
N LYS A 141 12.52 19.69 7.78
CA LYS A 141 12.99 20.37 6.55
C LYS A 141 12.51 19.69 5.26
N GLY A 142 11.31 19.13 5.25
CA GLY A 142 10.76 18.44 4.07
C GLY A 142 11.22 16.98 3.92
N PHE A 143 11.92 16.39 4.91
CA PHE A 143 12.28 14.98 4.87
C PHE A 143 11.06 14.10 5.14
N THR A 144 10.45 13.54 4.11
CA THR A 144 9.25 12.69 4.22
C THR A 144 9.62 11.24 4.57
N PRO A 145 9.00 10.64 5.60
CA PRO A 145 9.29 9.26 5.97
C PRO A 145 8.95 8.31 4.84
N TYR A 146 9.93 7.54 4.36
CA TYR A 146 9.76 6.52 3.34
C TYR A 146 8.90 7.01 2.17
N ALA A 147 9.31 8.14 1.57
CA ALA A 147 8.66 8.86 0.46
C ALA A 147 7.86 7.95 -0.51
N ALA A 148 8.42 6.84 -0.99
CA ALA A 148 7.70 5.92 -1.88
C ALA A 148 6.65 5.02 -1.18
N LEU A 149 6.93 4.52 0.03
CA LEU A 149 6.06 3.59 0.77
C LEU A 149 4.79 4.28 1.27
N THR A 150 4.93 5.53 1.74
CA THR A 150 3.86 6.30 2.36
C THR A 150 2.64 6.46 1.43
N PRO A 151 2.78 7.00 0.21
CA PRO A 151 1.67 7.14 -0.72
C PRO A 151 1.12 5.79 -1.19
N MET A 152 1.96 4.77 -1.33
CA MET A 152 1.49 3.42 -1.69
C MET A 152 0.59 2.82 -0.61
N LEU A 153 0.89 3.02 0.68
CA LEU A 153 0.03 2.56 1.76
C LEU A 153 -1.30 3.35 1.79
N LEU A 154 -1.23 4.66 1.57
CA LEU A 154 -2.40 5.52 1.55
C LEU A 154 -3.33 5.24 0.37
N SER A 155 -2.84 4.67 -0.74
CA SER A 155 -3.68 4.26 -1.87
C SER A 155 -4.71 3.20 -1.47
N VAL A 156 -4.39 2.31 -0.52
CA VAL A 156 -5.34 1.33 0.01
C VAL A 156 -6.51 2.03 0.68
N MET A 157 -6.21 3.04 1.50
CA MET A 157 -7.24 3.82 2.19
C MET A 157 -8.03 4.71 1.22
N ALA A 158 -7.37 5.23 0.19
CA ALA A 158 -7.98 5.97 -0.89
C ALA A 158 -8.98 5.10 -1.66
N ALA A 159 -8.61 3.85 -2.00
CA ALA A 159 -9.49 2.88 -2.63
C ALA A 159 -10.72 2.56 -1.76
N ILE A 160 -10.52 2.30 -0.46
CA ILE A 160 -11.64 2.06 0.45
C ILE A 160 -12.58 3.28 0.51
N SER A 161 -12.02 4.49 0.61
CA SER A 161 -12.79 5.74 0.68
C SER A 161 -13.62 5.96 -0.59
N ILE A 162 -13.03 5.76 -1.76
CA ILE A 162 -13.75 5.85 -3.04
C ILE A 162 -14.82 4.75 -3.17
N GLY A 163 -14.52 3.52 -2.74
CA GLY A 163 -15.51 2.44 -2.67
C GLY A 163 -16.71 2.81 -1.81
N LEU A 164 -16.48 3.35 -0.62
CA LEU A 164 -17.54 3.81 0.28
C LEU A 164 -18.32 5.01 -0.28
N PHE A 165 -17.66 5.92 -1.00
CA PHE A 165 -18.32 7.01 -1.70
C PHE A 165 -19.31 6.46 -2.74
N PHE A 166 -18.88 5.56 -3.63
CA PHE A 166 -19.76 4.99 -4.66
C PHE A 166 -20.90 4.15 -4.10
N LEU A 167 -20.69 3.46 -2.96
CA LEU A 167 -21.73 2.66 -2.32
C LEU A 167 -22.73 3.48 -1.52
N SER A 168 -22.30 4.56 -0.86
CA SER A 168 -23.15 5.32 0.09
C SER A 168 -23.61 6.68 -0.42
N GLY A 169 -23.02 7.19 -1.51
CA GLY A 169 -23.26 8.55 -2.03
C GLY A 169 -22.74 9.67 -1.13
N LYS A 170 -22.06 9.37 -0.02
CA LYS A 170 -21.64 10.40 0.96
C LYS A 170 -20.35 11.09 0.51
N VAL A 171 -20.47 12.37 0.15
CA VAL A 171 -19.35 13.22 -0.33
C VAL A 171 -18.17 13.31 0.63
N ARG A 172 -18.37 13.11 1.94
CA ARG A 172 -17.29 13.10 2.94
C ARG A 172 -16.14 12.14 2.59
N PHE A 173 -16.46 10.99 1.98
CA PHE A 173 -15.46 9.99 1.63
C PHE A 173 -14.63 10.41 0.41
N LEU A 174 -15.25 11.14 -0.53
CA LEU A 174 -14.53 11.78 -1.63
C LEU A 174 -13.59 12.88 -1.11
N GLY A 175 -14.01 13.62 -0.09
CA GLY A 175 -13.14 14.59 0.61
C GLY A 175 -11.92 13.93 1.25
N VAL A 176 -12.09 12.79 1.94
CA VAL A 176 -10.96 12.01 2.49
C VAL A 176 -10.02 11.55 1.38
N TYR A 177 -10.56 11.03 0.27
CA TYR A 177 -9.74 10.66 -0.89
C TYR A 177 -8.93 11.85 -1.43
N ALA A 178 -9.55 13.03 -1.59
CA ALA A 178 -8.87 14.22 -2.09
C ALA A 178 -7.71 14.64 -1.16
N VAL A 179 -7.90 14.60 0.16
CA VAL A 179 -6.82 14.86 1.13
C VAL A 179 -5.68 13.85 0.98
N LEU A 180 -6.00 12.56 0.84
CA LEU A 180 -4.99 11.52 0.63
C LEU A 180 -4.24 11.68 -0.69
N PHE A 181 -4.92 12.15 -1.75
CA PHE A 181 -4.33 12.36 -3.08
C PHE A 181 -3.30 13.51 -3.12
N ILE A 182 -3.41 14.49 -2.21
CA ILE A 182 -2.44 15.59 -2.13
C ILE A 182 -1.05 15.06 -1.76
N ILE A 183 -0.96 14.01 -0.95
CA ILE A 183 0.32 13.47 -0.46
C ILE A 183 1.23 12.97 -1.59
N PRO A 184 0.81 12.06 -2.48
CA PRO A 184 1.65 11.66 -3.62
C PRO A 184 2.00 12.81 -4.56
N PHE A 185 1.15 13.84 -4.65
CA PHE A 185 1.42 15.03 -5.44
C PHE A 185 2.56 15.86 -4.83
N VAL A 186 2.49 16.16 -3.52
CA VAL A 186 3.53 16.89 -2.79
C VAL A 186 4.86 16.16 -2.80
N ASP A 187 4.84 14.83 -2.66
CA ASP A 187 6.04 14.00 -2.67
C ASP A 187 6.55 13.70 -4.10
N VAL A 188 5.74 14.03 -5.12
CA VAL A 188 6.01 13.81 -6.55
C VAL A 188 6.26 12.33 -6.89
N THR A 189 5.48 11.43 -6.30
CA THR A 189 5.60 9.98 -6.48
C THR A 189 4.74 9.50 -7.66
N ARG A 190 5.31 9.51 -8.86
CA ARG A 190 4.60 9.23 -10.14
C ARG A 190 3.72 7.99 -10.11
N MET A 191 4.25 6.88 -9.60
CA MET A 191 3.53 5.61 -9.52
C MET A 191 2.34 5.68 -8.57
N ALA A 192 2.46 6.42 -7.46
CA ALA A 192 1.36 6.60 -6.55
C ALA A 192 0.30 7.54 -7.13
N ILE A 193 0.69 8.63 -7.80
CA ILE A 193 -0.25 9.51 -8.51
C ILE A 193 -1.07 8.69 -9.52
N LEU A 194 -0.39 7.88 -10.35
CA LEU A 194 -1.04 7.00 -11.30
C LEU A 194 -1.98 6.00 -10.61
N CYS A 195 -1.53 5.38 -9.51
CA CYS A 195 -2.34 4.44 -8.74
C CYS A 195 -3.63 5.09 -8.21
N PHE A 196 -3.54 6.28 -7.63
CA PHE A 196 -4.71 7.02 -7.16
C PHE A 196 -5.66 7.38 -8.30
N LEU A 197 -5.14 7.87 -9.43
CA LEU A 197 -5.96 8.17 -10.61
C LEU A 197 -6.68 6.91 -11.13
N VAL A 198 -5.97 5.79 -11.23
CA VAL A 198 -6.56 4.50 -11.63
C VAL A 198 -7.65 4.07 -10.63
N ILE A 199 -7.40 4.22 -9.34
CA ILE A 199 -8.39 3.95 -8.28
C ILE A 199 -9.64 4.79 -8.49
N LEU A 200 -9.51 6.08 -8.80
CA LEU A 200 -10.64 6.98 -9.01
C LEU A 200 -11.45 6.61 -10.27
N ILE A 201 -10.76 6.35 -11.38
CA ILE A 201 -11.37 6.13 -12.70
C ILE A 201 -11.98 4.73 -12.81
N LEU A 202 -11.22 3.70 -12.41
CA LEU A 202 -11.54 2.29 -12.65
C LEU A 202 -12.08 1.59 -11.40
N HIS A 203 -12.55 2.33 -10.40
CA HIS A 203 -13.07 1.72 -9.18
C HIS A 203 -14.22 0.73 -9.47
N PHE A 204 -14.08 -0.51 -9.00
CA PHE A 204 -15.08 -1.57 -9.23
C PHE A 204 -16.45 -1.26 -8.63
N ALA A 205 -16.49 -0.48 -7.54
CA ALA A 205 -17.73 -0.08 -6.88
C ALA A 205 -18.57 0.92 -7.71
N ASN A 206 -17.97 1.63 -8.68
CA ASN A 206 -18.70 2.50 -9.57
C ASN A 206 -19.40 1.66 -10.65
N ARG A 207 -20.72 1.47 -10.53
CA ARG A 207 -21.50 0.68 -11.50
C ARG A 207 -22.07 1.52 -12.65
N ASN A 208 -22.13 2.85 -12.51
CA ASN A 208 -22.76 3.71 -13.50
C ASN A 208 -21.75 4.09 -14.60
N PRO A 209 -22.00 3.74 -15.88
CA PRO A 209 -21.08 4.04 -16.97
C PRO A 209 -20.88 5.55 -17.18
N LEU A 210 -21.93 6.37 -17.01
CA LEU A 210 -21.82 7.83 -17.13
C LEU A 210 -20.92 8.42 -16.04
N SER A 211 -21.07 7.93 -14.81
CA SER A 211 -20.19 8.28 -13.70
C SER A 211 -18.74 7.90 -14.01
N LYS A 212 -18.49 6.70 -14.54
CA LYS A 212 -17.13 6.30 -14.95
C LYS A 212 -16.53 7.23 -15.98
N VAL A 213 -17.30 7.63 -17.00
CA VAL A 213 -16.83 8.60 -18.02
C VAL A 213 -16.52 9.95 -17.36
N ALA A 214 -17.38 10.45 -16.47
CA ALA A 214 -17.15 11.71 -15.77
C ALA A 214 -15.86 11.66 -14.93
N PHE A 215 -15.65 10.59 -14.15
CA PHE A 215 -14.42 10.39 -13.37
C PHE A 215 -13.19 10.14 -14.25
N ALA A 216 -13.34 9.49 -15.41
CA ALA A 216 -12.28 9.31 -16.39
C ALA A 216 -11.81 10.66 -16.95
N VAL A 217 -12.75 11.49 -17.41
CA VAL A 217 -12.44 12.84 -17.90
C VAL A 217 -11.79 13.67 -16.80
N GLY A 218 -12.37 13.69 -15.59
CA GLY A 218 -11.79 14.40 -14.45
C GLY A 218 -10.39 13.89 -14.08
N GLY A 219 -10.18 12.58 -14.09
CA GLY A 219 -8.88 11.96 -13.82
C GLY A 219 -7.83 12.27 -14.87
N VAL A 220 -8.19 12.31 -16.16
CA VAL A 220 -7.30 12.72 -17.25
C VAL A 220 -6.94 14.19 -17.12
N LEU A 221 -7.90 15.07 -16.81
CA LEU A 221 -7.63 16.49 -16.57
C LEU A 221 -6.68 16.68 -15.37
N LEU A 222 -6.88 15.93 -14.28
CA LEU A 222 -5.94 15.92 -13.15
C LEU A 222 -4.56 15.42 -13.57
N ALA A 223 -4.49 14.34 -14.35
CA ALA A 223 -3.22 13.82 -14.86
C ALA A 223 -2.47 14.86 -15.70
N LEU A 224 -3.17 15.55 -16.60
CA LEU A 224 -2.60 16.64 -17.42
C LEU A 224 -2.14 17.82 -16.55
N PHE A 225 -2.90 18.17 -15.52
CA PHE A 225 -2.52 19.21 -14.57
C PHE A 225 -1.22 18.84 -13.83
N VAL A 226 -1.14 17.61 -13.31
CA VAL A 226 0.07 17.12 -12.64
C VAL A 226 1.25 17.05 -13.61
N PHE A 227 1.01 16.55 -14.83
CA PHE A 227 2.04 16.40 -15.86
C PHE A 227 2.66 17.75 -16.22
N ASN A 228 1.84 18.81 -16.36
CA ASN A 228 2.32 20.15 -16.68
C ASN A 228 2.92 20.90 -15.47
N SER A 229 2.92 20.32 -14.27
CA SER A 229 3.55 20.96 -13.12
C SER A 229 5.08 20.96 -13.24
N GLU A 230 5.70 22.09 -12.91
CA GLU A 230 7.16 22.26 -13.00
C GLU A 230 7.93 21.22 -12.17
N GLN A 231 7.40 20.88 -10.99
CA GLN A 231 7.99 19.88 -10.11
C GLN A 231 7.99 18.48 -10.73
N PHE A 232 6.91 18.11 -11.42
CA PHE A 232 6.81 16.83 -12.12
C PHE A 232 7.76 16.81 -13.32
N GLN A 233 7.76 17.87 -14.13
CA GLN A 233 8.60 17.98 -15.32
C GLN A 233 10.10 17.88 -14.99
N LYS A 234 10.58 18.66 -14.02
CA LYS A 234 11.99 18.66 -13.60
C LYS A 234 12.47 17.34 -13.00
N LYS A 235 11.62 16.63 -12.26
CA LYS A 235 11.99 15.31 -11.73
C LYS A 235 11.97 14.23 -12.81
N THR A 236 11.12 14.36 -13.82
CA THR A 236 10.79 13.28 -14.79
C THR A 236 11.63 13.31 -16.04
N PHE A 237 11.87 14.49 -16.59
CA PHE A 237 12.54 14.65 -17.86
C PHE A 237 13.89 15.31 -17.63
N PHE A 238 14.95 14.75 -18.20
CA PHE A 238 16.31 15.29 -18.09
C PHE A 238 16.40 16.72 -18.64
N GLU A 239 15.60 17.05 -19.66
CA GLU A 239 15.53 18.38 -20.28
C GLU A 239 14.54 19.33 -19.56
N GLY A 240 13.81 18.85 -18.56
CA GLY A 240 12.81 19.62 -17.82
C GLY A 240 11.53 19.94 -18.60
N LYS A 241 11.33 19.33 -19.77
CA LYS A 241 10.11 19.40 -20.60
C LYS A 241 9.84 18.03 -21.22
N GLY A 242 8.57 17.63 -21.33
CA GLY A 242 8.12 16.37 -21.91
C GLY A 242 6.70 16.45 -22.43
#